data_AF-A0A931K3J8-F1
#
_entry.id   AF-A0A931K3J8-F1
#
_cell.length_a   1.000
_cell.length_b   1.000
_cell.length_c   1.000
_cell.angle_alpha   90.00
_cell.angle_beta   90.00
_cell.angle_gamma   90.00
#
_symmetry.space_group_name_H-M   'P 1'
#
loop_
_entity.id
_entity.type
_entity.pdbx_description
1 polymer ?
#
loop_
_entity_poly.entity_id
_entity_poly.type
_entity_poly.pdbx_seq_one_letter_code
_entity_poly.pdbx_strand_id
1 'polypeptide(L)' 'MIRGLVAAVFAGLAILFAALTAVRARLPYDEAGRYFDPVDAVTYDQQAVLVYGALAFAAAFAGVVAVVWKRRGRF' A
#
# COMPACT_ATOMS: atom_id res chain seq x y z
N MET A 1 -15.77 11.43 -16.35
CA MET A 1 -15.90 11.34 -14.88
C MET A 1 -15.23 10.08 -14.30
N ILE A 2 -15.58 8.88 -14.79
CA ILE A 2 -15.13 7.57 -14.24
C ILE A 2 -13.60 7.41 -14.13
N ARG A 3 -12.83 7.84 -15.13
CA ARG A 3 -11.36 7.65 -15.15
C ARG A 3 -10.58 8.51 -14.15
N GLY A 4 -11.12 9.66 -13.73
CA GLY A 4 -10.50 10.51 -12.70
C GLY A 4 -10.71 9.93 -11.29
N LEU A 5 -11.89 9.35 -11.06
CA LEU A 5 -12.21 8.59 -9.86
C LEU A 5 -11.24 7.41 -9.69
N VAL A 6 -10.97 6.67 -10.77
CA VAL A 6 -10.03 5.53 -10.75
C VAL A 6 -8.63 5.94 -10.29
N ALA A 7 -8.09 7.04 -10.83
CA ALA A 7 -6.78 7.54 -10.39
C ALA A 7 -6.78 7.98 -8.92
N ALA A 8 -7.86 8.62 -8.46
CA ALA A 8 -8.01 9.01 -7.05
C ALA A 8 -8.10 7.79 -6.12
N VAL A 9 -8.81 6.73 -6.51
CA VAL A 9 -8.88 5.48 -5.77
C VAL A 9 -7.51 4.84 -5.64
N PHE A 10 -6.75 4.73 -6.74
CA PHE A 10 -5.40 4.18 -6.70
C PHE A 10 -4.44 5.01 -5.85
N ALA A 11 -4.54 6.35 -5.90
CA ALA A 11 -3.77 7.21 -5.03
C ALA A 11 -4.13 6.99 -3.54
N GLY A 12 -5.42 6.87 -3.22
CA GLY A 12 -5.89 6.56 -1.87
C GLY A 12 -5.38 5.22 -1.36
N LEU A 13 -5.47 4.17 -2.20
CA LEU A 13 -4.95 2.84 -1.87
C LEU A 13 -3.43 2.84 -1.67
N ALA A 14 -2.69 3.56 -2.52
CA ALA A 14 -1.23 3.69 -2.36
C ALA A 14 -0.85 4.32 -1.02
N ILE A 15 -1.55 5.40 -0.62
CA ILE A 15 -1.34 6.06 0.67
C ILE A 15 -1.68 5.11 1.83
N LEU A 16 -2.82 4.42 1.75
CA LEU A 16 -3.25 3.46 2.77
C LEU A 16 -2.23 2.35 2.98
N PHE A 17 -1.78 1.71 1.90
CA PHE A 17 -0.80 0.63 1.98
C PHE A 17 0.58 1.14 2.42
N ALA A 18 0.98 2.34 2.01
CA ALA A 18 2.22 2.96 2.50
C ALA A 18 2.16 3.24 4.01
N ALA A 19 1.02 3.73 4.51
CA ALA A 19 0.81 3.93 5.94
C ALA A 19 0.86 2.60 6.71
N LEU A 20 0.19 1.56 6.21
CA LEU A 20 0.26 0.22 6.80
C LEU A 20 1.70 -0.31 6.81
N THR A 21 2.44 -0.16 5.71
CA THR A 21 3.85 -0.55 5.63
C THR A 21 4.68 0.15 6.71
N ALA A 22 4.49 1.46 6.88
CA ALA A 22 5.22 2.25 7.87
C ALA A 22 4.87 1.83 9.32
N VAL A 23 3.60 1.53 9.60
CA VAL A 23 3.18 0.99 10.91
C VAL A 23 3.82 -0.38 11.14
N ARG A 24 3.72 -1.28 10.16
CA ARG A 24 4.28 -2.63 10.26
C ARG A 24 5.81 -2.60 10.39
N ALA A 25 6.52 -1.72 9.72
CA ALA A 25 7.98 -1.64 9.77
C ALA A 25 8.52 -1.20 11.15
N ARG A 26 7.68 -0.62 12.01
CA ARG A 26 8.07 -0.13 13.34
C ARG A 26 7.75 -1.11 14.47
N LEU A 27 7.12 -2.25 14.16
CA LEU A 27 6.78 -3.25 15.17
C LEU A 27 8.04 -3.98 15.67
N PRO A 28 8.13 -4.30 16.97
CA PRO A 28 9.27 -4.99 17.55
C PRO A 28 9.16 -6.50 17.29
N TYR A 29 9.52 -6.94 16.08
CA TYR A 29 9.55 -8.36 15.73
C TYR A 29 10.63 -9.11 16.52
N ASP A 30 10.34 -10.37 16.84
CA ASP A 30 11.30 -11.31 17.44
C ASP A 30 12.28 -11.89 16.41
N GLU A 31 13.17 -12.77 16.85
CA GLU A 31 14.14 -13.46 15.98
C GLU A 31 13.48 -14.35 14.91
N ALA A 32 12.22 -14.76 15.13
CA ALA A 32 11.43 -15.52 14.17
C ALA A 32 10.64 -14.61 13.19
N GLY A 33 10.79 -13.28 13.29
CA GLY A 33 10.10 -12.32 12.44
C GLY A 33 8.63 -12.13 12.79
N ARG A 34 8.23 -12.41 14.04
CA ARG A 34 6.83 -12.31 14.49
C ARG A 34 6.69 -11.27 15.60
N TYR A 35 5.53 -10.63 15.63
CA TYR A 35 5.15 -9.72 16.69
C TYR A 35 3.74 -10.05 17.15
N PHE A 36 3.56 -10.36 18.43
CA PHE A 36 2.25 -10.59 19.02
C PHE A 36 1.72 -9.28 19.60
N ASP A 37 0.55 -8.87 19.13
CA ASP A 37 -0.20 -7.74 19.67
C ASP A 37 -1.18 -8.24 20.75
N PRO A 38 -0.95 -7.91 22.03
CA PRO A 38 -1.79 -8.38 23.12
C PRO A 38 -3.15 -7.66 23.17
N VAL A 39 -3.29 -6.50 22.53
CA VAL A 39 -4.55 -5.73 22.52
C VAL A 39 -5.54 -6.37 21.57
N ASP A 40 -5.09 -6.66 20.35
CA ASP A 40 -5.92 -7.26 19.31
C ASP A 40 -5.91 -8.81 19.35
N ALA A 41 -5.03 -9.41 20.17
CA ALA A 41 -4.75 -10.85 20.22
C ALA A 41 -4.37 -11.43 18.84
N VAL A 42 -3.59 -10.68 18.06
CA VAL A 42 -3.18 -11.04 16.68
C VAL A 42 -1.66 -11.14 16.61
N THR A 43 -1.18 -12.11 15.83
CA THR A 43 0.25 -12.20 15.47
C THR A 43 0.48 -11.59 14.09
N TYR A 44 1.44 -10.68 14.01
CA TYR A 44 1.89 -10.04 12.78
C TYR A 44 3.22 -10.62 12.34
N ASP A 45 3.35 -10.88 11.03
CA ASP A 45 4.57 -11.38 10.41
C ASP A 45 5.34 -10.22 9.76
N GLN A 46 6.66 -10.21 9.90
CA GLN A 46 7.55 -9.19 9.34
C GLN A 46 7.45 -9.13 7.81
N GLN A 47 7.15 -10.25 7.14
CA GLN A 47 6.93 -10.28 5.68
C GLN A 47 5.76 -9.37 5.26
N ALA A 48 4.82 -9.06 6.15
CA ALA A 48 3.72 -8.14 5.86
C ALA A 48 4.22 -6.75 5.45
N VAL A 49 5.40 -6.31 5.95
CA VAL A 49 6.03 -5.05 5.55
C VAL A 49 6.29 -5.04 4.04
N LEU A 50 6.86 -6.12 3.50
CA LEU A 50 7.16 -6.23 2.07
C LEU A 50 5.88 -6.32 1.24
N VAL A 51 4.88 -7.06 1.72
CA VAL A 51 3.60 -7.22 1.02
C VAL A 51 2.88 -5.89 0.89
N TYR A 52 2.70 -5.15 1.99
CA TYR A 52 2.05 -3.84 1.94
C TYR A 52 2.88 -2.83 1.15
N GLY A 53 4.21 -2.89 1.22
CA GLY A 53 5.09 -2.01 0.43
C GLY A 53 4.94 -2.25 -1.08
N ALA A 54 4.89 -3.52 -1.50
CA ALA A 54 4.67 -3.91 -2.89
C ALA A 54 3.28 -3.47 -3.38
N LEU A 55 2.24 -3.63 -2.56
CA LEU A 55 0.89 -3.17 -2.88
C LEU A 55 0.81 -1.65 -2.99
N ALA A 56 1.49 -0.91 -2.11
CA ALA A 56 1.58 0.55 -2.18
C ALA A 56 2.22 1.00 -3.49
N PHE A 57 3.33 0.37 -3.87
CA PHE A 57 4.02 0.65 -5.13
C PHE A 57 3.14 0.31 -6.35
N ALA A 58 2.51 -0.86 -6.37
CA ALA A 58 1.63 -1.28 -7.46
C ALA A 58 0.44 -0.32 -7.64
N ALA A 59 -0.19 0.10 -6.54
CA ALA A 59 -1.28 1.07 -6.57
C ALA A 59 -0.82 2.44 -7.07
N ALA A 60 0.33 2.94 -6.61
CA ALA A 60 0.91 4.20 -7.08
C ALA A 60 1.22 4.13 -8.58
N PHE A 61 1.85 3.04 -9.03
CA PHE A 61 2.18 2.82 -10.43
C PHE A 61 0.95 2.76 -11.33
N ALA A 62 -0.08 2.00 -10.92
CA ALA A 62 -1.36 1.94 -11.64
C ALA A 62 -2.03 3.33 -11.74
N GLY A 63 -1.98 4.12 -10.66
CA GLY A 63 -2.45 5.51 -10.65
C GLY A 63 -1.72 6.38 -11.66
N VAL A 64 -0.38 6.31 -11.71
CA VAL A 64 0.45 7.06 -12.67
C VAL A 64 0.12 6.65 -14.11
N VAL A 65 0.06 5.35 -14.40
CA VAL A 65 -0.29 4.85 -15.74
C VAL A 65 -1.65 5.38 -16.19
N ALA A 66 -2.66 5.37 -15.31
CA ALA A 66 -3.98 5.90 -15.61
C ALA A 66 -3.96 7.40 -15.95
N VAL A 67 -3.17 8.19 -15.23
CA VAL A 67 -3.00 9.63 -15.50
C VAL A 67 -2.28 9.87 -16.82
N VAL A 68 -1.20 9.13 -17.10
CA VAL A 68 -0.41 9.26 -18.33
C VAL A 68 -1.24 8.87 -19.55
N TRP A 69 -1.99 7.78 -19.50
CA TRP A 69 -2.90 7.36 -20.57
C TRP A 69 -3.97 8.42 -20.86
N LYS A 70 -4.53 9.07 -19.83
CA LYS A 70 -5.46 10.21 -20.00
C LYS A 70 -4.80 11.40 -20.72
N ARG A 71 -3.50 11.63 -20.50
CA ARG A 71 -2.78 12.74 -21.17
C ARG A 71 -2.50 12.41 -22.64
N ARG A 72 -2.26 11.15 -22.98
CA ARG A 72 -2.00 10.71 -24.37
C ARG A 72 -3.26 10.68 -25.25
N GLY A 73 -4.42 10.27 -24.73
CA GLY A 73 -5.67 10.23 -25.51
C GLY A 73 -6.40 11.57 -25.67
N ARG A 74 -5.74 12.70 -25.41
CA ARG A 74 -6.28 14.06 -25.58
C ARG A 74 -5.53 14.88 -26.63
N PHE A 75 -4.69 14.23 -27.43
CA PHE A 75 -4.11 14.76 -28.67
C PHE A 75 -4.76 14.04 -29.84
#